data_AF-A0A6V7IGK0-F1
#
_entry.id   AF-A0A6V7IGK0-F1
#
_cell.length_a   1.000
_cell.length_b   1.000
_cell.length_c   1.000
_cell.angle_alpha   90.00
_cell.angle_beta   90.00
_cell.angle_gamma   90.00
#
_symmetry.space_group_name_H-M   'P 1'
#
loop_
_entity.id
_entity.type
_entity.pdbx_description
1 polymer ?
#
loop_
_entity_poly.entity_id
_entity_poly.type
_entity_poly.pdbx_seq_one_letter_code
_entity_poly.pdbx_strand_id
1 'polypeptide(L)' 'GDSGSAIVCNGYAVGVQSTTVPHVDYPATFARIADHYDFID' A
#
# COMPACT_ATOMS: atom_id res chain seq x y z
N GLY A 1 -6.66 -9.22 5.28
CA GLY A 1 -5.71 -9.57 6.35
C GLY A 1 -4.39 -8.86 6.18
N ASP A 2 -4.12 -8.34 4.99
CA ASP A 2 -2.79 -7.88 4.57
C ASP A 2 -2.60 -6.36 4.70
N SER A 3 -3.52 -5.66 5.37
CA SER A 3 -3.36 -4.22 5.63
C SER A 3 -2.05 -3.97 6.39
N GLY A 4 -1.29 -2.96 5.96
CA GLY A 4 0.05 -2.69 6.47
C GLY A 4 1.18 -3.38 5.68
N SER A 5 0.88 -4.33 4.79
CA SER A 5 1.88 -4.94 3.92
C SER A 5 2.32 -4.00 2.80
N ALA A 6 3.56 -4.15 2.33
CA ALA A 6 4.11 -3.33 1.25
C ALA A 6 3.74 -3.88 -0.12
N ILE A 7 3.34 -3.00 -1.04
CA ILE A 7 3.37 -3.29 -2.47
C ILE A 7 4.73 -2.90 -3.03
N VAL A 8 5.42 -3.86 -3.64
CA VAL A 8 6.79 -3.71 -4.13
C VAL A 8 6.78 -3.66 -5.67
N CYS A 9 7.34 -2.59 -6.22
CA CYS A 9 7.53 -2.41 -7.65
C CYS A 9 9.01 -2.11 -7.94
N ASN A 10 9.63 -2.86 -8.87
CA ASN A 10 11.05 -2.72 -9.21
C ASN A 10 12.00 -2.80 -8.01
N GLY A 11 11.65 -3.58 -6.98
CA GLY A 11 12.45 -3.72 -5.75
C GLY A 11 12.23 -2.61 -4.71
N TYR A 12 11.36 -1.64 -4.99
CA TYR A 12 11.04 -0.55 -4.06
C TYR A 12 9.65 -0.75 -3.46
N ALA A 13 9.51 -0.53 -2.15
CA ALA A 13 8.21 -0.40 -1.51
C ALA A 13 7.58 0.93 -1.95
N VAL A 14 6.52 0.87 -2.76
CA VAL A 14 5.87 2.06 -3.33
C VAL A 14 4.56 2.43 -2.63
N GLY A 15 3.98 1.50 -1.91
CA GLY A 15 2.78 1.75 -1.12
C GLY A 15 2.55 0.72 -0.02
N VAL A 16 1.57 0.99 0.82
CA VAL A 16 1.13 0.14 1.92
C VAL A 16 -0.34 -0.23 1.71
N GLN A 17 -0.67 -1.53 1.74
CA GLN A 17 -2.04 -2.02 1.61
C GLN A 17 -2.91 -1.36 2.69
N SER A 18 -3.98 -0.66 2.27
CA SER A 18 -4.88 0.05 3.19
C SER A 18 -6.18 -0.71 3.35
N THR A 19 -7.00 -0.74 2.30
CA THR A 19 -8.35 -1.28 2.36
C THR A 19 -8.74 -1.96 1.05
N THR A 20 -9.69 -2.88 1.15
CA THR A 20 -10.30 -3.62 0.05
C THR A 20 -11.81 -3.61 0.23
N VAL A 21 -12.56 -3.70 -0.86
CA VAL A 21 -13.99 -3.96 -0.77
C VAL A 21 -14.18 -5.42 -0.31
N PRO A 22 -15.01 -5.71 0.71
CA PRO A 22 -15.26 -7.08 1.14
C PRO A 22 -15.77 -7.95 -0.01
N HIS A 23 -15.25 -9.18 -0.11
CA HIS A 23 -15.63 -10.18 -1.14
C HIS A 23 -15.29 -9.80 -2.59
N VAL A 24 -14.39 -8.84 -2.80
CA VAL A 24 -13.88 -8.48 -4.13
C VAL A 24 -12.36 -8.54 -4.10
N ASP A 25 -11.76 -9.24 -5.05
CA ASP A 25 -10.30 -9.43 -5.09
C ASP A 25 -9.56 -8.18 -5.60
N TYR A 26 -10.13 -7.43 -6.55
CA TYR A 26 -9.52 -6.24 -7.14
C TYR A 26 -10.58 -5.23 -7.65
N PRO A 27 -10.27 -3.91 -7.67
CA PRO A 27 -9.03 -3.27 -7.22
C PRO A 27 -8.97 -3.06 -5.69
N ALA A 28 -7.75 -2.89 -5.17
CA ALA A 28 -7.47 -2.57 -3.77
C ALA A 28 -6.83 -1.18 -3.64
N THR A 29 -6.94 -0.57 -2.46
CA THR A 29 -6.39 0.76 -2.19
C THR A 29 -5.11 0.68 -1.36
N PHE A 30 -4.12 1.48 -1.73
CA PHE A 30 -2.81 1.55 -1.09
C PHE A 30 -2.51 2.99 -0.67
N ALA A 31 -1.92 3.19 0.52
CA ALA A 31 -1.30 4.45 0.87
C ALA A 31 0.02 4.57 0.12
N ARG A 32 0.23 5.68 -0.61
CA ARG A 32 1.44 5.88 -1.39
C ARG A 32 2.57 6.34 -0.47
N ILE A 33 3.66 5.57 -0.39
CA ILE A 33 4.79 5.88 0.50
C ILE A 33 5.42 7.23 0.14
N ALA A 34 5.44 7.57 -1.15
CA ALA A 34 6.01 8.81 -1.64
C ALA A 34 5.37 10.07 -1.02
N ASP A 35 4.09 10.00 -0.65
CA ASP A 35 3.33 11.13 -0.10
C ASP A 35 3.62 11.35 1.40
N HIS A 36 4.41 10.47 2.02
CA HIS A 36 4.71 10.46 3.46
C HIS A 36 6.21 10.39 3.78
N TYR A 37 7.09 10.62 2.79
CA TYR A 37 8.54 10.54 2.99
C TYR A 37 9.05 11.47 4.08
N ASP A 38 8.48 12.67 4.18
CA ASP A 38 8.82 13.69 5.18
C ASP A 38 8.53 13.26 6.62
N PHE A 39 7.58 12.36 6.81
CA PHE A 39 7.24 11.80 8.12
C PHE A 39 8.06 10.55 8.48
N ILE A 40 8.49 9.80 7.48
CA ILE A 40 9.17 8.50 7.66
C ILE A 40 10.67 8.67 7.94
N ASP A 41 11.29 9.75 7.44
CA ASP A 41 12.71 10.09 7.63
C ASP A 41 13.00 10.66 9.05
#